data_AF-A0A9E0HDM5-F1
#
_entry.id   AF-A0A9E0HDM5-F1
#
_cell.length_a   1.000
_cell.length_b   1.000
_cell.length_c   1.000
_cell.angle_alpha   90.00
_cell.angle_beta   90.00
_cell.angle_gamma   90.00
#
_symmetry.space_group_name_H-M   'P 1'
#
loop_
_entity.id
_entity.type
_entity.pdbx_description
1 polymer ?
#
loop_
_entity_poly.entity_id
_entity_poly.type
_entity_poly.pdbx_seq_one_letter_code
_entity_poly.pdbx_strand_id
1 'polypeptide(L)'
;MLNLRRVLILAFAVPLAVAGCGKKEDGGGGGGGGGGGGGGGGGGGGGGGGKPGKVIASCDQRTTTGALKTCLEYTGKVWTAKEVQARCSMEGQVFSEGPCPTDGLVYSCVQMPGEGMEAVVRYFGDAEKAKATCAQIGKPL
;
A
#
# COMPACT_ATOMS: atom_id res chain seq x y z
N MET A 1 -18.12 -37.67 21.39
CA MET A 1 -16.64 -37.78 21.31
C MET A 1 -16.08 -36.37 21.44
N LEU A 2 -15.11 -36.19 22.34
CA LEU A 2 -14.79 -34.96 23.08
C LEU A 2 -14.20 -33.80 22.24
N ASN A 3 -14.59 -32.58 22.62
CA ASN A 3 -14.22 -31.28 22.06
C ASN A 3 -12.76 -30.88 22.31
N LEU A 4 -11.94 -30.82 21.25
CA LEU A 4 -10.55 -30.36 21.26
C LEU A 4 -10.44 -28.83 21.09
N ARG A 5 -11.04 -28.07 22.02
CA ARG A 5 -11.07 -26.57 22.00
C ARG A 5 -10.18 -25.90 23.05
N ARG A 6 -9.22 -26.61 23.65
CA ARG A 6 -8.38 -26.06 24.73
C ARG A 6 -6.95 -26.56 24.60
N VAL A 7 -6.15 -25.92 23.75
CA VAL A 7 -4.69 -26.05 23.83
C VAL A 7 -4.08 -24.66 23.86
N LEU A 8 -3.71 -24.30 25.09
CA LEU A 8 -2.66 -23.37 25.50
C LEU A 8 -2.56 -22.02 24.77
N ILE A 9 -3.22 -21.04 25.37
CA ILE A 9 -2.74 -19.66 25.41
C ILE A 9 -1.45 -19.68 26.24
N LEU A 10 -0.29 -19.77 25.59
CA LEU A 10 1.00 -19.47 26.22
C LEU A 10 1.12 -17.95 26.31
N ALA A 11 0.86 -17.44 27.51
CA ALA A 11 1.10 -16.06 27.91
C ALA A 11 2.62 -15.76 27.87
N PHE A 12 3.11 -15.26 26.74
CA PHE A 12 4.41 -14.59 26.69
C PHE A 12 4.21 -13.14 27.13
N ALA A 13 4.37 -12.91 28.44
CA ALA A 13 4.56 -11.59 29.01
C ALA A 13 5.95 -11.07 28.59
N VAL A 14 5.99 -10.27 27.52
CA VAL A 14 7.21 -9.53 27.14
C VAL A 14 7.22 -8.22 27.91
N PRO A 15 8.23 -7.95 28.76
CA PRO A 15 8.33 -6.68 29.47
C PRO A 15 8.73 -5.56 28.49
N LEU A 16 7.86 -4.56 28.33
CA LEU A 16 8.20 -3.27 27.72
C LEU A 16 9.08 -2.47 28.70
N ALA A 17 10.38 -2.37 28.42
CA ALA A 17 11.24 -1.38 29.04
C ALA A 17 11.10 -0.05 28.28
N VAL A 18 10.30 0.87 28.82
CA VAL A 18 10.26 2.28 28.38
C VAL A 18 11.25 3.06 29.22
N ALA A 19 12.32 3.55 28.60
CA ALA A 19 13.27 4.46 29.21
C ALA A 19 13.63 5.59 28.24
N GLY A 20 13.44 6.84 28.66
CA GLY A 20 14.06 8.00 28.00
C GLY A 20 13.29 9.31 28.09
N CYS A 21 13.52 10.07 29.16
CA CYS A 21 13.13 11.48 29.32
C CYS A 21 13.99 12.41 28.45
N GLY A 22 13.38 13.47 27.90
CA GLY A 22 14.08 14.63 27.32
C GLY A 22 13.32 15.94 27.65
N LYS A 23 14.04 16.91 28.22
CA LYS A 23 13.55 18.15 28.87
C LYS A 23 13.23 19.29 27.89
N LYS A 24 12.24 20.10 28.33
CA LYS A 24 11.93 21.52 28.08
C LYS A 24 12.96 22.39 27.35
N GLU A 25 12.42 23.23 26.46
CA GLU A 25 12.84 24.63 26.31
C GLU A 25 11.61 25.53 26.16
N ASP A 26 11.40 26.41 27.14
CA ASP A 26 10.46 27.51 27.12
C ASP A 26 11.14 28.69 26.37
N GLY A 27 10.54 29.17 25.28
CA GLY A 27 11.04 30.33 24.52
C GLY A 27 9.88 31.11 23.92
N GLY A 28 9.73 32.38 24.33
CA GLY A 28 8.60 33.25 24.02
C GLY A 28 8.73 34.12 22.77
N GLY A 29 7.74 35.01 22.64
CA GLY A 29 7.61 36.07 21.62
C GLY A 29 6.97 35.55 20.33
N GLY A 30 5.97 36.19 19.71
CA GLY A 30 5.39 37.51 19.85
C GLY A 30 4.94 37.95 18.45
N GLY A 31 3.73 38.52 18.35
CA GLY A 31 3.39 39.51 17.32
C GLY A 31 2.76 39.04 16.00
N GLY A 32 1.64 39.70 15.67
CA GLY A 32 1.13 39.96 14.30
C GLY A 32 0.53 38.75 13.58
N GLY A 33 -0.65 38.80 12.94
CA GLY A 33 -1.37 39.92 12.37
C GLY A 33 -1.78 39.50 10.95
N GLY A 34 -3.09 39.57 10.67
CA GLY A 34 -3.63 39.78 9.32
C GLY A 34 -3.68 38.59 8.35
N GLY A 35 -4.92 38.19 8.03
CA GLY A 35 -5.45 38.39 6.67
C GLY A 35 -5.21 37.33 5.59
N GLY A 36 -6.28 37.06 4.84
CA GLY A 36 -6.29 36.37 3.55
C GLY A 36 -6.43 34.85 3.70
N GLY A 37 -7.49 34.20 3.22
CA GLY A 37 -8.22 34.44 1.99
C GLY A 37 -7.87 33.32 1.01
N GLY A 38 -8.88 32.52 0.67
CA GLY A 38 -9.05 31.78 -0.59
C GLY A 38 -7.88 30.97 -1.15
N GLY A 39 -8.11 29.67 -1.32
CA GLY A 39 -7.28 28.87 -2.22
C GLY A 39 -7.66 27.41 -2.21
N GLY A 40 -8.74 27.05 -2.91
CA GLY A 40 -8.93 25.69 -3.38
C GLY A 40 -7.78 25.35 -4.33
N GLY A 41 -6.76 24.67 -3.83
CA GLY A 41 -5.64 24.17 -4.62
C GLY A 41 -6.02 22.86 -5.27
N GLY A 42 -6.07 22.86 -6.60
CA GLY A 42 -6.58 21.78 -7.44
C GLY A 42 -5.92 20.42 -7.22
N GLY A 43 -6.70 19.39 -7.55
CA GLY A 43 -6.24 18.01 -7.62
C GLY A 43 -4.95 17.93 -8.43
N GLY A 44 -3.89 17.46 -7.78
CA GLY A 44 -2.63 17.15 -8.43
C GLY A 44 -2.89 16.20 -9.58
N GLY A 45 -2.65 16.66 -10.80
CA GLY A 45 -2.56 15.80 -11.96
C GLY A 45 -1.48 14.77 -11.71
N GLY A 46 -1.87 13.49 -11.77
CA GLY A 46 -0.94 12.35 -11.74
C GLY A 46 0.12 12.60 -12.80
N GLY A 47 1.35 12.82 -12.33
CA GLY A 47 2.49 13.01 -13.21
C GLY A 47 2.68 11.72 -13.98
N GLY A 48 2.52 11.80 -15.30
CA GLY A 48 2.57 10.65 -16.19
C GLY A 48 3.78 9.78 -15.93
N GLY A 49 3.60 8.75 -15.11
CA GLY A 49 4.54 7.65 -15.01
C GLY A 49 4.65 7.06 -16.41
N GLY A 50 5.88 6.91 -16.91
CA GLY A 50 6.13 6.23 -18.17
C GLY A 50 5.29 4.95 -18.23
N LYS A 51 4.67 4.68 -19.38
CA LYS A 51 3.75 3.54 -19.51
C LYS A 51 4.41 2.31 -18.90
N PRO A 52 3.82 1.70 -17.85
CA PRO A 52 4.40 0.50 -17.27
C PRO A 52 4.61 -0.53 -18.37
N GLY A 53 5.63 -1.37 -18.21
CA GLY A 53 5.88 -2.46 -19.14
C GLY A 53 4.64 -3.33 -19.33
N LYS A 54 4.62 -4.16 -20.38
CA LYS A 54 3.52 -5.12 -20.60
C LYS A 54 3.29 -5.92 -19.31
N VAL A 55 2.05 -5.91 -18.82
CA VAL A 55 1.68 -6.70 -17.63
C VAL A 55 1.79 -8.18 -17.98
N ILE A 56 2.47 -8.93 -17.13
CA ILE A 56 2.66 -10.38 -17.29
C ILE A 56 1.59 -11.14 -16.51
N ALA A 57 1.35 -10.73 -15.26
CA ALA A 57 0.35 -11.31 -14.37
C ALA A 57 0.08 -10.36 -13.18
N SER A 58 -0.94 -10.67 -12.38
CA SER A 58 -1.23 -9.93 -11.16
C SER A 58 -1.53 -10.85 -9.96
N CYS A 59 -1.38 -10.28 -8.77
CA CYS A 59 -1.87 -10.88 -7.53
C CYS A 59 -3.01 -10.05 -6.93
N ASP A 60 -4.16 -10.67 -6.71
CA ASP A 60 -5.34 -10.07 -6.11
C ASP A 60 -5.35 -10.31 -4.61
N GLN A 61 -5.43 -9.23 -3.84
CA GLN A 61 -5.79 -9.26 -2.43
C GLN A 61 -7.27 -8.93 -2.28
N ARG A 62 -8.01 -9.90 -1.75
CA ARG A 62 -9.45 -9.78 -1.48
C ARG A 62 -9.70 -9.72 0.03
N THR A 63 -10.74 -9.00 0.39
CA THR A 63 -11.29 -9.02 1.75
C THR A 63 -11.99 -10.37 2.02
N THR A 64 -12.37 -10.61 3.28
CA THR A 64 -13.12 -11.81 3.67
C THR A 64 -14.49 -11.92 3.02
N THR A 65 -15.06 -10.81 2.53
CA THR A 65 -16.31 -10.77 1.77
C THR A 65 -16.11 -10.99 0.27
N GLY A 66 -14.87 -11.20 -0.19
CA GLY A 66 -14.51 -11.40 -1.59
C GLY A 66 -14.30 -10.11 -2.39
N ALA A 67 -14.56 -8.94 -1.79
CA ALA A 67 -14.31 -7.65 -2.44
C ALA A 67 -12.80 -7.45 -2.67
N LEU A 68 -12.43 -7.06 -3.88
CA LEU A 68 -11.06 -6.72 -4.22
C LEU A 68 -10.63 -5.48 -3.42
N LYS A 69 -9.48 -5.56 -2.75
CA LYS A 69 -8.92 -4.48 -1.93
C LYS A 69 -7.71 -3.87 -2.60
N THR A 70 -6.82 -4.73 -3.04
CA THR A 70 -5.54 -4.37 -3.66
C THR A 70 -5.23 -5.39 -4.74
N CYS A 71 -4.61 -4.94 -5.81
CA CYS A 71 -4.14 -5.82 -6.87
C CYS A 71 -2.76 -5.35 -7.32
N LEU A 72 -1.81 -6.28 -7.42
CA LEU A 72 -0.42 -5.98 -7.74
C LEU A 72 -0.09 -6.52 -9.13
N GLU A 73 0.07 -5.63 -10.11
CA GLU A 73 0.48 -5.99 -11.48
C GLU A 73 1.99 -6.12 -11.53
N TYR A 74 2.49 -7.25 -12.01
CA TYR A 74 3.90 -7.43 -12.28
C TYR A 74 4.18 -7.12 -13.74
N THR A 75 5.07 -6.17 -13.96
CA THR A 75 5.41 -5.64 -15.28
C THR A 75 6.89 -5.86 -15.58
N GLY A 76 7.30 -5.63 -16.82
CA GLY A 76 8.70 -5.67 -17.21
C GLY A 76 9.15 -7.01 -17.79
N LYS A 77 10.47 -7.24 -17.78
CA LYS A 77 11.12 -8.38 -18.46
C LYS A 77 11.64 -9.45 -17.50
N VAL A 78 11.67 -9.16 -16.20
CA VAL A 78 12.33 -10.01 -15.20
C VAL A 78 11.36 -11.03 -14.61
N TRP A 79 10.06 -10.69 -14.53
CA TRP A 79 9.04 -11.57 -14.00
C TRP A 79 8.48 -12.53 -15.06
N THR A 80 8.39 -13.81 -14.72
CA THR A 80 7.56 -14.79 -15.43
C THR A 80 6.22 -15.00 -14.70
N ALA A 81 5.18 -15.38 -15.44
CA ALA A 81 3.87 -15.69 -14.85
C ALA A 81 3.95 -16.75 -13.74
N LYS A 82 4.85 -17.74 -13.88
CA LYS A 82 5.09 -18.78 -12.89
C LYS A 82 5.70 -18.25 -11.59
N GLU A 83 6.66 -17.33 -11.68
CA GLU A 83 7.25 -16.70 -10.49
C GLU A 83 6.22 -15.81 -9.77
N VAL A 84 5.41 -15.08 -10.53
CA VAL A 84 4.32 -14.27 -9.98
C VAL A 84 3.31 -15.17 -9.25
N GLN A 85 2.90 -16.29 -9.85
CA GLN A 85 1.99 -17.25 -9.23
C GLN A 85 2.54 -17.82 -7.91
N ALA A 86 3.82 -18.18 -7.88
CA ALA A 86 4.48 -18.66 -6.67
C ALA A 86 4.46 -17.59 -5.57
N ARG A 87 4.72 -16.33 -5.94
CA ARG A 87 4.69 -15.20 -5.02
C ARG A 87 3.28 -14.90 -4.48
N CYS A 88 2.26 -14.86 -5.35
CA CYS A 88 0.88 -14.68 -4.90
C CYS A 88 0.51 -15.77 -3.87
N SER A 89 0.91 -17.02 -4.12
CA SER A 89 0.61 -18.15 -3.25
C SER A 89 1.27 -18.03 -1.87
N MET A 90 2.52 -17.56 -1.79
CA MET A 90 3.22 -17.33 -0.51
C MET A 90 2.56 -16.22 0.32
N GLU A 91 2.01 -15.21 -0.34
CA GLU A 91 1.35 -14.07 0.30
C GLU A 91 -0.15 -14.30 0.56
N GLY A 92 -0.68 -15.49 0.23
CA GLY A 92 -2.11 -15.82 0.37
C GLY A 92 -3.02 -15.03 -0.57
N GLN A 93 -2.48 -14.60 -1.71
CA GLN A 93 -3.16 -13.81 -2.74
C GLN A 93 -3.63 -14.70 -3.88
N VAL A 94 -4.64 -14.25 -4.63
CA VAL A 94 -5.16 -14.97 -5.79
C VAL A 94 -4.37 -14.55 -7.02
N PHE A 95 -3.75 -15.51 -7.71
CA PHE A 95 -3.06 -15.26 -8.96
C PHE A 95 -4.06 -15.07 -10.11
N SER A 96 -3.78 -14.09 -10.97
CA SER A 96 -4.52 -13.83 -12.20
C SER A 96 -3.57 -13.69 -13.39
N GLU A 97 -3.87 -14.40 -14.49
CA GLU A 97 -3.17 -14.21 -15.76
C GLU A 97 -3.69 -12.94 -16.44
N GLY A 98 -3.01 -11.82 -16.22
CA GLY A 98 -3.32 -10.56 -16.89
C GLY A 98 -3.21 -9.32 -15.99
N PRO A 99 -3.69 -8.17 -16.47
CA PRO A 99 -3.76 -6.95 -15.68
C PRO A 99 -4.84 -7.04 -14.59
N CYS A 100 -4.69 -6.19 -13.58
CA CYS A 100 -5.71 -5.99 -12.58
C CYS A 100 -6.98 -5.41 -13.22
N PRO A 101 -8.17 -5.69 -12.67
CA PRO A 101 -9.39 -5.04 -13.11
C PRO A 101 -9.30 -3.53 -12.87
N THR A 102 -10.03 -2.75 -13.66
CA THR A 102 -10.12 -1.29 -13.51
C THR A 102 -11.42 -0.85 -12.88
N ASP A 103 -12.42 -1.73 -12.79
CA ASP A 103 -13.70 -1.43 -12.15
C ASP A 103 -13.50 -1.19 -10.65
N GLY A 104 -14.01 -0.06 -10.14
CA GLY A 104 -13.82 0.35 -8.75
C GLY A 104 -12.39 0.76 -8.36
N LEU A 105 -11.49 0.94 -9.32
CA LEU A 105 -10.13 1.45 -9.07
C LEU A 105 -10.19 2.88 -8.55
N VAL A 106 -9.60 3.13 -7.38
CA VAL A 106 -9.58 4.47 -6.78
C VAL A 106 -8.21 5.12 -6.79
N TYR A 107 -7.14 4.31 -6.86
CA TYR A 107 -5.77 4.82 -6.86
C TYR A 107 -4.77 3.77 -7.38
N SER A 108 -3.63 4.24 -7.91
CA SER A 108 -2.52 3.38 -8.32
C SER A 108 -1.15 4.03 -8.12
N CYS A 109 -0.11 3.23 -7.91
CA CYS A 109 1.27 3.69 -7.86
C CYS A 109 2.26 2.61 -8.34
N VAL A 110 3.47 3.03 -8.76
CA VAL A 110 4.56 2.12 -9.12
C VAL A 110 5.44 1.86 -7.91
N GLN A 111 5.72 0.59 -7.68
CA GLN A 111 6.75 0.11 -6.77
C GLN A 111 8.00 -0.26 -7.58
N MET A 112 9.18 0.15 -7.07
CA MET A 112 10.50 -0.08 -7.69
C MET A 112 10.61 0.41 -9.15
N PRO A 113 10.29 1.70 -9.44
CA PRO A 113 10.39 2.24 -10.79
C PRO A 113 11.83 2.18 -11.33
N GLY A 114 12.00 1.69 -12.56
CA GLY A 114 13.30 1.65 -13.25
C GLY A 114 14.23 0.50 -12.85
N GLU A 115 13.85 -0.37 -11.92
CA GLU A 115 14.71 -1.48 -11.46
C GLU A 115 14.50 -2.79 -12.25
N GLY A 116 13.66 -2.78 -13.29
CA GLY A 116 13.32 -3.98 -14.08
C GLY A 116 12.37 -4.95 -13.37
N MET A 117 12.16 -4.78 -12.06
CA MET A 117 11.19 -5.50 -11.23
C MET A 117 9.94 -4.66 -10.93
N GLU A 118 9.58 -3.73 -11.83
CA GLU A 118 8.46 -2.82 -11.65
C GLU A 118 7.14 -3.56 -11.39
N ALA A 119 6.48 -3.17 -10.30
CA ALA A 119 5.13 -3.60 -10.01
C ALA A 119 4.20 -2.39 -9.88
N VAL A 120 2.99 -2.49 -10.41
CA VAL A 120 1.96 -1.47 -10.26
C VAL A 120 0.96 -1.93 -9.21
N VAL A 121 0.90 -1.21 -8.10
CA VAL A 121 -0.07 -1.47 -7.05
C VAL A 121 -1.35 -0.70 -7.38
N ARG A 122 -2.47 -1.39 -7.46
CA ARG A 122 -3.81 -0.85 -7.67
C ARG A 122 -4.65 -1.03 -6.41
N TYR A 123 -5.40 0.00 -6.03
CA TYR A 123 -6.22 0.03 -4.83
C TYR A 123 -7.69 0.22 -5.17
N PHE A 124 -8.55 -0.50 -4.45
CA PHE A 124 -10.00 -0.50 -4.62
C PHE A 124 -10.63 -0.17 -3.26
N GLY A 125 -11.42 0.90 -3.20
CA GLY A 125 -12.05 1.39 -1.95
C GLY A 125 -11.57 2.76 -1.48
N ASP A 126 -10.89 2.82 -0.34
CA ASP A 126 -10.52 4.10 0.30
C ASP A 126 -9.31 4.75 -0.40
N ALA A 127 -9.59 5.81 -1.18
CA ALA A 127 -8.59 6.54 -1.95
C ALA A 127 -7.57 7.28 -1.06
N GLU A 128 -7.96 7.79 0.11
CA GLU A 128 -7.05 8.52 0.99
C GLU A 128 -6.04 7.58 1.63
N LYS A 129 -6.52 6.44 2.10
CA LYS A 129 -5.66 5.37 2.61
C LYS A 129 -4.73 4.83 1.53
N ALA A 130 -5.23 4.68 0.30
CA ALA A 130 -4.43 4.25 -0.83
C ALA A 130 -3.30 5.25 -1.15
N LYS A 131 -3.60 6.55 -1.19
CA LYS A 131 -2.61 7.62 -1.35
C LYS A 131 -1.53 7.57 -0.26
N ALA A 132 -1.94 7.47 1.00
CA ALA A 132 -1.01 7.39 2.13
C ALA A 132 -0.10 6.16 2.03
N THR A 133 -0.65 5.01 1.61
CA THR A 133 0.14 3.79 1.42
C THR A 133 1.13 3.95 0.28
N CYS A 134 0.70 4.46 -0.87
CA CYS A 134 1.57 4.71 -2.02
C CYS A 134 2.72 5.65 -1.70
N ALA A 135 2.50 6.69 -0.88
CA ALA A 135 3.55 7.59 -0.44
C ALA A 135 4.66 6.90 0.37
N GLN A 136 4.39 5.75 0.99
CA GLN A 136 5.37 4.98 1.75
C GLN A 136 6.13 3.96 0.89
N ILE A 137 5.50 3.40 -0.14
CA ILE A 137 6.01 2.23 -0.86
C ILE A 137 6.45 2.49 -2.30
N GLY A 138 6.12 3.65 -2.87
CA GLY A 138 6.32 3.88 -4.29
C GLY A 138 6.15 5.33 -4.73
N LYS A 139 6.09 5.52 -6.05
CA LYS A 139 5.77 6.82 -6.66
C LYS A 139 4.36 6.76 -7.27
N PRO A 140 3.54 7.81 -7.09
CA PRO A 140 2.23 7.87 -7.72
C PRO A 140 2.38 7.77 -9.25
N LEU A 141 1.42 7.09 -9.88
CA LEU A 141 1.31 6.97 -11.34
C LEU A 141 0.53 8.13 -11.96
#